data_AF-A0A1G5AKL8-F1
#
_entry.id   AF-A0A1G5AKL8-F1
#
_cell.length_a   1.000
_cell.length_b   1.000
_cell.length_c   1.000
_cell.angle_alpha   90.00
_cell.angle_beta   90.00
_cell.angle_gamma   90.00
#
_symmetry.space_group_name_H-M   'P 1'
#
loop_
_entity.id
_entity.type
_entity.pdbx_description
1 polymer ?
#
loop_
_entity_poly.entity_id
_entity_poly.type
_entity_poly.pdbx_seq_one_letter_code
_entity_poly.pdbx_strand_id
1 'polypeptide(L)' 'MITEKDIARINELYHKSKGEGLTDAEKVEQAKLRRAYIDAIKGNVRAQLNNIDIVDEDGRVENLGEKYGKVSK' A
#
# COMPACT_ATOMS: atom_id res chain seq x y z
N MET A 1 6.54 -3.21 10.46
CA MET A 1 5.66 -4.22 9.85
C MET A 1 4.26 -3.95 10.36
N ILE A 2 3.26 -3.83 9.48
CA ILE A 2 1.85 -3.70 9.88
C ILE A 2 1.34 -5.05 10.34
N THR A 3 0.64 -5.07 11.46
CA THR A 3 0.04 -6.26 12.07
C THR A 3 -1.47 -6.29 11.84
N GLU A 4 -2.10 -7.44 12.07
CA GLU A 4 -3.57 -7.56 12.04
C GLU A 4 -4.24 -6.62 13.05
N LYS A 5 -3.59 -6.37 14.19
CA LYS A 5 -4.07 -5.41 15.19
C LYS A 5 -4.08 -3.98 14.65
N ASP A 6 -3.06 -3.60 13.88
CA ASP A 6 -3.01 -2.27 13.24
C ASP A 6 -4.12 -2.11 12.20
N ILE A 7 -4.42 -3.19 11.44
CA ILE A 7 -5.52 -3.20 10.46
C ILE A 7 -6.87 -3.09 11.16
N ALA A 8 -7.09 -3.85 12.23
CA ALA A 8 -8.28 -3.76 13.06
C ALA A 8 -8.46 -2.32 13.59
N ARG A 9 -7.37 -1.72 14.08
CA ARG A 9 -7.37 -0.34 14.57
C ARG A 9 -7.71 0.68 13.48
N ILE A 10 -7.18 0.52 12.26
CA ILE A 10 -7.55 1.36 11.11
C ILE A 10 -9.05 1.29 10.83
N ASN A 11 -9.64 0.08 10.90
CA ASN A 11 -11.07 -0.13 10.66
C ASN A 11 -11.92 0.48 11.79
N GLU A 12 -11.53 0.31 13.05
CA GLU A 12 -12.18 0.98 14.20
C GLU A 12 -12.20 2.50 14.02
N LEU A 13 -11.05 3.11 13.73
CA LEU A 13 -10.93 4.55 13.48
C LEU A 13 -11.76 4.98 12.26
N TYR A 14 -11.87 4.12 11.24
CA TYR A 14 -12.72 4.39 10.08
C TYR A 14 -14.21 4.43 10.46
N HIS A 15 -14.70 3.42 11.17
CA HIS A 15 -16.09 3.38 11.63
C HIS A 15 -16.42 4.55 12.57
N LYS A 16 -15.51 4.86 13.49
CA LYS A 16 -15.63 6.02 14.38
C LYS A 16 -15.70 7.34 13.61
N SER A 17 -14.83 7.52 12.59
CA SER A 17 -14.82 8.71 11.73
C SER A 17 -16.13 8.93 10.96
N LYS A 18 -16.89 7.86 10.69
CA LYS A 18 -18.17 7.91 9.96
C LYS A 18 -19.36 8.25 10.85
N GLY A 19 -19.29 7.93 12.14
CA GLY A 19 -20.35 8.18 13.11
C GLY A 19 -20.13 9.50 13.86
N GLU A 20 -19.35 9.42 14.93
CA GLU A 20 -19.11 10.50 15.88
C GLU A 20 -17.95 11.44 15.48
N GLY A 21 -17.13 11.02 14.51
CA GLY A 21 -15.93 11.74 14.09
C GLY A 21 -14.70 11.33 14.90
N LEU A 22 -13.53 11.85 14.50
CA LEU A 22 -12.26 11.57 15.15
C LEU A 22 -11.77 12.78 15.93
N THR A 23 -11.21 12.53 17.11
CA THR A 23 -10.39 13.51 17.81
C THR A 23 -9.10 13.80 17.01
N ASP A 24 -8.44 14.92 17.29
CA ASP A 24 -7.22 15.27 16.55
C ASP A 24 -6.08 14.27 16.79
N ALA A 25 -5.98 13.70 18.00
CA ALA A 25 -5.04 12.62 18.29
C ALA A 25 -5.33 11.37 17.44
N GLU A 26 -6.60 10.99 17.30
CA GLU A 26 -7.00 9.84 16.49
C GLU A 26 -6.81 10.07 14.99
N LYS A 27 -6.97 11.31 14.49
CA LYS A 27 -6.65 11.65 13.11
C LYS A 27 -5.17 11.45 12.82
N VAL A 28 -4.30 11.86 13.74
CA VAL A 28 -2.85 11.67 13.64
C VAL A 28 -2.50 10.17 13.69
N GLU A 29 -3.12 9.42 14.60
CA GLU A 29 -2.97 7.97 14.70
C GLU A 29 -3.39 7.29 13.38
N GLN A 30 -4.59 7.61 12.88
CA GLN A 30 -5.13 7.05 11.65
C GLN A 30 -4.24 7.35 10.44
N ALA A 31 -3.73 8.58 10.34
CA ALA A 31 -2.82 8.98 9.26
C ALA A 31 -1.51 8.18 9.29
N LYS A 32 -0.93 8.00 10.48
CA LYS A 32 0.30 7.21 10.67
C LYS A 32 0.08 5.75 10.29
N LEU A 33 -0.99 5.14 10.78
CA LEU A 33 -1.31 3.73 10.50
C LEU A 33 -1.59 3.51 9.01
N ARG A 34 -2.37 4.40 8.38
CA ARG A 34 -2.66 4.33 6.93
C ARG A 34 -1.40 4.48 6.08
N ARG A 35 -0.51 5.41 6.43
CA ARG A 35 0.77 5.56 5.71
C ARG A 35 1.59 4.28 5.79
N ALA A 36 1.77 3.73 6.99
CA ALA A 36 2.51 2.49 7.20
C ALA A 36 1.90 1.29 6.43
N TYR A 37 0.57 1.20 6.38
CA TYR A 37 -0.12 0.18 5.58
C TYR A 37 0.13 0.35 4.08
N ILE A 38 -0.03 1.56 3.55
CA ILE A 38 0.20 1.84 2.13
C ILE A 38 1.64 1.53 1.75
N ASP A 39 2.62 1.90 2.58
CA ASP A 39 4.03 1.65 2.28
C ASP A 39 4.36 0.16 2.29
N ALA A 40 3.77 -0.62 3.22
CA ALA A 40 3.89 -2.07 3.24
C ALA A 40 3.27 -2.72 1.99
N ILE A 41 2.07 -2.29 1.59
CA ILE A 41 1.40 -2.79 0.39
C ILE A 41 2.19 -2.43 -0.88
N LYS A 42 2.68 -1.20 -1.00
CA LYS A 42 3.50 -0.76 -2.14
C LYS A 42 4.77 -1.60 -2.27
N GLY A 43 5.43 -1.90 -1.15
CA GLY A 43 6.60 -2.79 -1.13
C GLY A 43 6.26 -4.19 -1.67
N ASN A 44 5.17 -4.79 -1.19
CA ASN A 44 4.70 -6.10 -1.64
C ASN A 44 4.32 -6.11 -3.13
N VAL A 45 3.58 -5.11 -3.60
CA VAL A 45 3.18 -4.99 -5.01
C VAL A 45 4.41 -4.83 -5.91
N ARG A 46 5.38 -4.01 -5.51
CA ARG A 46 6.64 -3.87 -6.27
C ARG A 46 7.40 -5.19 -6.34
N ALA A 47 7.49 -5.93 -5.23
CA ALA A 47 8.13 -7.24 -5.22
C ALA A 47 7.43 -8.25 -6.14
N GLN A 48 6.09 -8.22 -6.21
CA GLN A 48 5.33 -9.04 -7.15
C GLN A 48 5.58 -8.64 -8.61
N LEU A 49 5.54 -7.35 -8.93
CA LEU A 49 5.78 -6.84 -10.29
C LEU A 49 7.19 -7.15 -10.80
N ASN A 50 8.20 -7.15 -9.93
CA ASN A 50 9.57 -7.55 -10.28
C ASN A 50 9.69 -8.98 -10.80
N ASN A 51 8.73 -9.85 -10.47
CA ASN A 51 8.73 -11.25 -10.89
C ASN A 51 7.73 -11.53 -12.03
N ILE A 52 7.12 -10.50 -12.61
CA ILE A 52 6.17 -10.63 -13.73
C ILE A 52 6.85 -10.13 -15.01
N ASP A 53 6.91 -11.03 -15.99
CA ASP A 53 7.32 -10.74 -17.34
C ASP A 53 6.08 -10.73 -18.25
N ILE A 54 5.91 -9.66 -19.03
CA ILE A 54 4.88 -9.60 -20.08
C ILE A 54 5.54 -9.93 -21.41
N VAL A 55 4.89 -10.80 -22.19
CA VAL A 55 5.26 -11.06 -23.59
C VAL A 55 4.28 -10.31 -24.48
N ASP A 56 4.80 -9.43 -25.34
CA ASP A 56 3.98 -8.70 -26.32
C ASP A 56 3.62 -9.57 -27.53
N GLU A 57 2.74 -9.07 -28.41
CA GLU A 57 2.33 -9.77 -29.64
C GLU A 57 3.50 -10.02 -30.62
N ASP A 58 4.59 -9.25 -30.48
CA ASP A 58 5.83 -9.37 -31.25
C ASP A 58 6.83 -10.38 -30.63
N GLY A 59 6.50 -10.98 -29.48
CA GLY A 59 7.34 -11.94 -28.76
C GLY A 59 8.45 -11.31 -27.91
N ARG A 60 8.47 -9.99 -27.71
CA ARG A 60 9.39 -9.34 -26.77
C ARG A 60 8.94 -9.56 -25.34
N VAL A 61 9.90 -9.87 -24.48
CA VAL A 61 9.69 -10.04 -23.04
C VAL A 61 10.05 -8.73 -22.32
N GLU A 62 9.12 -8.17 -21.55
CA GLU A 62 9.33 -6.98 -20.75
C GLU A 62 9.02 -7.26 -19.28
N ASN A 63 10.03 -7.09 -18.42
CA ASN A 63 9.85 -7.21 -16.98
C ASN A 63 9.18 -5.96 -16.40
N LEU A 64 8.06 -6.15 -15.69
CA LEU A 64 7.27 -5.03 -15.18
C LEU A 64 7.97 -4.28 -14.03
N GLY A 65 8.81 -4.97 -13.27
CA GLY A 65 9.64 -4.35 -12.25
C GLY A 65 10.66 -3.39 -12.82
N GLU A 66 11.31 -3.75 -13.93
CA GLU A 66 12.30 -2.90 -14.57
C GLU A 66 11.67 -1.68 -15.27
N LYS A 67 10.51 -1.87 -15.89
CA LYS A 67 9.77 -0.80 -16.59
C LYS A 67 9.25 0.26 -15.63
N TYR A 68 8.59 -0.14 -14.54
CA TYR A 68 7.92 0.78 -13.62
C TYR A 68 8.69 1.04 -12.32
N GLY A 69 9.75 0.27 -12.03
CA GLY A 69 10.58 0.43 -10.84
C GLY A 69 11.57 1.60 -10.90
N LYS A 70 11.84 2.15 -12.09
CA LYS A 70 12.81 3.24 -12.30
C LYS A 70 12.26 4.66 -12.08
N VAL A 71 10.99 4.82 -11.70
CA VAL A 71 10.34 6.15 -11.54
C VAL A 71 10.72 6.85 -10.21
N SER A 72 11.73 6.37 -9.49
CA SER A 72 12.19 7.00 -8.25
C SER A 72 13.70 6.90 -8.14
N LYS A 73 14.40 7.77 -8.87
CA LYS A 73 15.77 8.15 -8.56
C LYS A 73 15.85 9.65 -8.44
#